data_AF-A0AAU3NN28-F1
#
_entry.id   AF-A0AAU3NN28-F1
#
_cell.length_a   1.000
_cell.length_b   1.000
_cell.length_c   1.000
_cell.angle_alpha   90.00
_cell.angle_beta   90.00
_cell.angle_gamma   90.00
#
_symmetry.space_group_name_H-M   'P 1'
#
loop_
_entity.id
_entity.type
_entity.pdbx_description
1 polymer ?
#
loop_
_entity_poly.entity_id
_entity_poly.type
_entity_poly.pdbx_seq_one_letter_code
_entity_poly.pdbx_strand_id
1 'polypeptide(L)'
;MIGKIRRGRCEKCYRKLLADVKSRGDYTPIERPSRRHRSKRQQSVLPAPQRARARVTPGWGGCWIYTGKASTNGYGMLKSAGVTKMAHRIVYEAMVGPIPADLQLDHLCHSTDDKCPGGRNCWHRRCINPAHLEPVTGFENNLRSLSPSAINTRKWRCIRGHEFTPENTRLREPKKPGREPYRVCRACSRDWRRRRKAAQ
;
A
#
# COMPACT_ATOMS: atom_id res chain seq x y z
N MET A 1 -31.95 -7.69 -17.87
CA MET A 1 -31.00 -8.55 -17.12
C MET A 1 -29.66 -7.83 -16.97
N ILE A 2 -29.31 -7.38 -15.76
CA ILE A 2 -28.08 -6.63 -15.50
C ILE A 2 -26.91 -7.62 -15.48
N GLY A 3 -26.05 -7.59 -16.51
CA GLY A 3 -24.94 -8.52 -16.67
C GLY A 3 -23.95 -8.48 -15.51
N LYS A 4 -23.34 -9.63 -15.21
CA LYS A 4 -22.38 -9.80 -14.10
C LYS A 4 -21.33 -8.67 -14.11
N ILE A 5 -21.17 -8.02 -12.96
CA ILE A 5 -20.16 -6.98 -12.75
C ILE A 5 -18.84 -7.69 -12.41
N ARG A 6 -17.81 -7.46 -13.23
CA ARG A 6 -16.45 -7.96 -12.99
C ARG A 6 -15.50 -6.76 -12.86
N ARG A 7 -14.81 -6.68 -11.71
CA ARG A 7 -13.88 -5.57 -11.38
C ARG A 7 -14.50 -4.18 -11.60
N GLY A 8 -15.75 -3.99 -11.15
CA GLY A 8 -16.46 -2.70 -11.21
C GLY A 8 -16.96 -2.29 -12.60
N ARG A 9 -16.91 -3.17 -13.61
CA ARG A 9 -17.46 -2.93 -14.96
C ARG A 9 -18.42 -4.05 -15.35
N CYS A 10 -19.40 -3.77 -16.20
CA CYS A 10 -20.22 -4.83 -16.78
C CYS A 10 -19.37 -5.73 -17.70
N GLU A 11 -19.79 -6.98 -17.90
CA GLU A 11 -19.05 -7.98 -18.69
C GLU A 11 -18.60 -7.46 -20.07
N LYS A 12 -19.46 -6.72 -20.78
CA LYS A 12 -19.14 -6.13 -22.10
C LYS A 12 -18.01 -5.09 -21.99
N CYS A 13 -18.08 -4.20 -21.01
CA CYS A 13 -17.05 -3.18 -20.76
C CYS A 13 -15.73 -3.79 -20.28
N TYR A 14 -15.79 -4.88 -19.50
CA TYR A 14 -14.61 -5.60 -19.05
C TYR A 14 -13.88 -6.29 -20.21
N ARG A 15 -14.61 -6.90 -21.15
CA ARG A 15 -14.02 -7.52 -22.36
C ARG A 15 -13.37 -6.50 -23.28
N LYS A 16 -14.01 -5.34 -23.48
CA LYS A 16 -13.45 -4.25 -24.30
C LYS A 16 -12.14 -3.72 -23.70
N LEU A 17 -12.10 -3.52 -22.38
CA LEU A 17 -10.88 -3.16 -21.65
C LEU A 17 -9.79 -4.21 -21.86
N LEU A 18 -10.10 -5.51 -21.71
CA LEU A 18 -9.11 -6.56 -21.90
C LEU A 18 -8.55 -6.62 -23.33
N ALA A 19 -9.37 -6.37 -24.35
CA ALA A 19 -8.91 -6.33 -25.73
C ALA A 19 -7.95 -5.16 -25.99
N ASP A 20 -8.28 -3.97 -25.47
CA ASP A 20 -7.45 -2.76 -25.58
C ASP A 20 -6.11 -2.89 -24.83
N VAL A 21 -6.11 -3.49 -23.63
CA VAL A 21 -4.86 -3.72 -22.89
C VAL A 21 -4.00 -4.81 -23.56
N LYS A 22 -4.62 -5.80 -24.23
CA LYS A 22 -3.90 -6.81 -25.02
C LYS A 22 -3.25 -6.22 -26.28
N SER A 23 -3.95 -5.37 -27.03
CA SER A 23 -3.42 -4.77 -28.25
C SER A 23 -2.26 -3.82 -27.99
N ARG A 24 -2.19 -3.22 -26.80
CA ARG A 24 -1.08 -2.35 -26.37
C ARG A 24 0.14 -3.10 -25.84
N GLY A 25 0.09 -4.43 -25.74
CA GLY A 25 1.16 -5.24 -25.13
C GLY A 25 1.23 -5.14 -23.60
N ASP A 26 0.34 -4.37 -22.97
CA ASP A 26 0.28 -4.15 -21.52
C ASP A 26 -0.37 -5.32 -20.75
N TYR A 27 -0.86 -6.34 -21.45
CA TYR A 27 -1.49 -7.52 -20.86
C TYR A 27 -0.63 -8.77 -21.06
N THR A 28 0.13 -9.16 -20.03
CA THR A 28 0.63 -10.53 -19.89
C THR A 28 -0.43 -11.37 -19.18
N PRO A 29 -1.08 -12.34 -19.84
CA PRO A 29 -2.00 -13.23 -19.16
C PRO A 29 -1.22 -14.02 -18.09
N ILE A 30 -1.75 -14.02 -16.87
CA ILE A 30 -1.25 -14.91 -15.82
C ILE A 30 -1.61 -16.34 -16.26
N GLU A 31 -0.65 -17.06 -16.82
CA GLU A 31 -0.74 -18.51 -16.84
C GLU A 31 -0.71 -18.96 -15.38
N ARG A 32 -1.85 -19.43 -14.88
CA ARG A 32 -1.82 -20.26 -13.68
C ARG A 32 -0.88 -21.40 -14.02
N PRO A 33 0.22 -21.62 -13.27
CA PRO A 33 1.08 -22.76 -13.53
C PRO A 33 0.17 -23.98 -13.59
N SER A 34 0.24 -24.70 -14.72
CA SER A 34 -0.56 -25.91 -14.93
C SER A 34 -0.44 -26.75 -13.66
N ARG A 35 -1.55 -27.34 -13.21
CA ARG A 35 -1.58 -28.27 -12.08
C ARG A 35 -0.82 -29.56 -12.45
N ARG A 36 0.42 -29.48 -12.91
CA ARG A 36 1.30 -30.64 -12.99
C ARG A 36 1.62 -31.02 -11.56
N HIS A 37 1.20 -32.23 -11.20
CA HIS A 37 1.42 -32.87 -9.92
C HIS A 37 2.92 -32.90 -9.58
N ARG A 38 3.44 -31.85 -8.94
CA ARG A 38 4.62 -31.98 -8.09
C ARG A 38 4.09 -32.43 -6.74
N SER A 39 4.50 -33.62 -6.29
CA SER A 39 3.97 -34.23 -5.07
C SER A 39 4.06 -33.23 -3.90
N LYS A 40 2.98 -33.11 -3.12
CA LYS A 40 2.91 -32.25 -1.91
C LYS A 40 4.10 -32.47 -0.95
N ARG A 41 4.78 -33.61 -1.07
CA ARG A 41 5.91 -34.08 -0.26
C ARG A 41 7.26 -33.41 -0.59
N GLN A 42 7.46 -32.86 -1.79
CA GLN A 42 8.75 -32.26 -2.18
C GLN A 42 8.86 -30.75 -1.91
N GLN A 43 7.74 -30.02 -1.80
CA GLN A 43 7.77 -28.58 -1.48
C GLN A 43 7.98 -28.28 0.02
N SER A 44 7.88 -29.29 0.89
CA SER A 44 8.02 -29.13 2.35
C SER A 44 9.46 -29.16 2.86
N VAL A 45 10.44 -29.51 2.02
CA VAL A 45 11.85 -29.68 2.43
C VAL A 45 12.67 -28.39 2.33
N LEU A 46 12.30 -27.47 1.43
CA LEU A 46 13.07 -26.24 1.22
C LEU A 46 12.83 -25.22 2.36
N PRO A 47 13.88 -24.47 2.77
CA PRO A 47 13.74 -23.33 3.66
C PRO A 47 12.70 -22.33 3.18
N ALA A 48 12.03 -21.66 4.12
CA ALA A 48 10.93 -20.73 3.81
C ALA A 48 11.30 -19.65 2.76
N PRO A 49 12.48 -19.00 2.79
CA PRO A 49 12.86 -18.02 1.76
C PRO A 49 12.91 -18.60 0.35
N GLN A 50 13.40 -19.83 0.20
CA GLN A 50 13.45 -20.52 -1.10
C GLN A 50 12.04 -20.87 -1.59
N ARG A 51 11.14 -21.31 -0.69
CA ARG A 51 9.72 -21.51 -1.03
C ARG A 51 9.02 -20.22 -1.45
N ALA A 52 9.41 -19.09 -0.85
CA ALA A 52 8.88 -17.78 -1.20
C ALA A 52 9.30 -17.38 -2.63
N ARG A 53 10.61 -17.48 -2.93
CA ARG A 53 11.17 -17.16 -4.26
C ARG A 53 10.63 -18.07 -5.36
N ALA A 54 10.38 -19.35 -5.07
CA ALA A 54 9.74 -20.27 -6.00
C ALA A 54 8.28 -19.91 -6.36
N ARG A 55 7.68 -18.95 -5.64
CA ARG A 55 6.31 -18.47 -5.83
C ARG A 55 6.28 -16.99 -6.18
N VAL A 56 7.22 -16.55 -7.01
CA VAL A 56 7.31 -15.17 -7.50
C VAL A 56 6.99 -15.15 -9.00
N THR A 57 6.23 -14.15 -9.40
CA THR A 57 6.14 -13.71 -10.80
C THR A 57 6.73 -12.30 -10.93
N PRO A 58 7.42 -11.97 -12.03
CA PRO A 58 7.84 -10.60 -12.29
C PRO A 58 6.64 -9.65 -12.29
N GLY A 59 6.80 -8.48 -11.69
CA GLY A 59 5.87 -7.37 -11.75
C GLY A 59 6.54 -6.12 -12.31
N TRP A 60 5.74 -5.07 -12.49
CA TRP A 60 6.23 -3.76 -12.93
C TRP A 60 7.28 -3.19 -11.96
N GLY A 61 8.20 -2.40 -12.51
CA GLY A 61 9.25 -1.73 -11.74
C GLY A 61 10.26 -2.66 -11.06
N GLY A 62 10.39 -3.92 -11.50
CA GLY A 62 11.30 -4.90 -10.88
C GLY A 62 10.70 -5.64 -9.66
N CYS A 63 9.39 -5.51 -9.44
CA CYS A 63 8.73 -6.16 -8.31
C CYS A 63 8.77 -7.70 -8.41
N TRP A 64 8.96 -8.36 -7.27
CA TRP A 64 8.82 -9.80 -7.13
C TRP A 64 7.46 -10.12 -6.53
N ILE A 65 6.45 -10.33 -7.37
CA ILE A 65 5.07 -10.51 -6.91
C ILE A 65 4.85 -11.92 -6.41
N TYR A 66 4.60 -12.05 -5.11
CA TYR A 66 4.31 -13.34 -4.48
C TYR A 66 2.92 -13.86 -4.87
N THR A 67 2.87 -15.09 -5.38
CA THR A 67 1.64 -15.74 -5.89
C THR A 67 0.98 -16.69 -4.90
N GLY A 68 1.56 -16.84 -3.70
CA GLY A 68 0.99 -17.67 -2.63
C GLY A 68 -0.21 -17.04 -1.91
N LYS A 69 -0.54 -17.58 -0.74
CA LYS A 69 -1.64 -17.07 0.10
C LYS A 69 -1.36 -15.61 0.47
N ALA A 70 -2.39 -14.77 0.43
CA ALA A 70 -2.35 -13.40 0.91
C ALA A 70 -3.24 -13.24 2.15
N SER A 71 -2.92 -12.27 2.99
CA SER A 71 -3.79 -11.80 4.07
C SER A 71 -4.99 -11.02 3.52
N THR A 72 -5.96 -10.74 4.38
CA THR A 72 -7.11 -9.87 4.09
C THR A 72 -6.69 -8.45 3.70
N ASN A 73 -5.51 -8.02 4.13
CA ASN A 73 -4.91 -6.72 3.79
C ASN A 73 -4.03 -6.77 2.54
N GLY A 74 -3.98 -7.90 1.82
CA GLY A 74 -3.28 -8.03 0.53
C GLY A 74 -1.84 -8.51 0.61
N TYR A 75 -1.25 -8.59 1.80
CA TYR A 75 0.16 -9.00 1.98
C TYR A 75 0.37 -10.50 1.78
N GLY A 76 1.44 -10.87 1.09
CA GLY A 76 1.85 -12.28 0.95
C GLY A 76 2.16 -12.93 2.31
N MET A 77 1.67 -14.14 2.51
CA MET A 77 1.82 -14.92 3.74
C MET A 77 2.52 -16.25 3.45
N LEU A 78 3.41 -16.64 4.35
CA LEU A 78 4.17 -17.88 4.25
C LEU A 78 4.35 -18.50 5.64
N LYS A 79 4.11 -19.81 5.73
CA LYS A 79 4.39 -20.58 6.93
C LYS A 79 5.90 -20.80 7.02
N SER A 80 6.51 -20.53 8.17
CA SER A 80 7.93 -20.78 8.49
C SER A 80 8.01 -21.25 9.94
N ALA A 81 8.71 -22.36 10.21
CA ALA A 81 8.83 -22.95 11.54
C ALA A 81 7.48 -23.06 12.30
N GLY A 82 6.45 -23.59 11.64
CA GLY A 82 5.11 -23.75 12.25
C GLY A 82 4.25 -22.47 12.26
N VAL A 83 4.84 -21.28 12.18
CA VAL A 83 4.14 -19.99 12.29
C VAL A 83 3.92 -19.34 10.93
N THR A 84 2.77 -18.71 10.70
CA THR A 84 2.53 -17.94 9.48
C THR A 84 3.06 -16.51 9.65
N LYS A 85 4.05 -16.12 8.85
CA LYS A 85 4.62 -14.76 8.84
C LYS A 85 4.40 -14.10 7.47
N MET A 86 4.64 -12.80 7.39
CA MET A 86 4.64 -12.07 6.13
C MET A 86 5.80 -12.53 5.25
N ALA A 87 5.50 -12.84 3.98
CA ALA A 87 6.47 -13.39 3.04
C ALA A 87 7.64 -12.41 2.77
N HIS A 88 7.36 -11.11 2.66
CA HIS A 88 8.39 -10.10 2.43
C HIS A 88 9.38 -10.00 3.60
N ARG A 89 8.92 -10.11 4.86
CA ARG A 89 9.80 -10.12 6.04
C ARG A 89 10.73 -11.33 6.04
N ILE A 90 10.18 -12.52 5.76
CA ILE A 90 10.99 -13.75 5.68
C ILE A 90 12.09 -13.62 4.61
N VAL A 91 11.76 -13.08 3.44
CA VAL A 91 12.73 -12.93 2.35
C VAL A 91 13.76 -11.84 2.67
N TYR A 92 13.33 -10.72 3.26
CA TYR A 92 14.24 -9.66 3.72
C TYR A 92 15.23 -10.17 4.77
N GLU A 93 14.75 -10.84 5.82
CA GLU A 93 15.58 -11.38 6.89
C GLU A 93 16.61 -12.40 6.38
N ALA A 94 16.26 -13.16 5.34
CA ALA A 94 17.14 -14.18 4.77
C ALA A 94 18.15 -13.64 3.75
N MET A 95 17.89 -12.48 3.13
CA MET A 95 18.74 -11.93 2.07
C MET A 95 19.53 -10.69 2.50
N VAL A 96 19.02 -9.93 3.47
CA VAL A 96 19.60 -8.67 3.95
C VAL A 96 20.08 -8.82 5.38
N GLY A 97 19.21 -9.33 6.27
CA GLY A 97 19.53 -9.51 7.68
C GLY A 97 18.35 -9.16 8.60
N PRO A 98 18.53 -9.27 9.92
CA PRO A 98 17.46 -9.05 10.88
C PRO A 98 16.84 -7.65 10.76
N ILE A 99 15.52 -7.58 10.83
CA ILE A 99 14.81 -6.30 10.91
C ILE A 99 15.02 -5.76 12.33
N PRO A 100 15.57 -4.55 12.50
CA PRO A 100 15.79 -3.99 13.84
C PRO A 100 14.52 -3.93 14.67
N ALA A 101 14.67 -4.03 15.99
CA ALA A 101 13.58 -3.77 16.92
C ALA A 101 12.99 -2.37 16.64
N ASP A 102 11.67 -2.26 16.71
CA ASP A 102 10.89 -1.03 16.46
C ASP A 102 10.79 -0.54 15.01
N LEU A 103 11.45 -1.21 14.05
CA LEU A 103 11.31 -0.88 12.63
C LEU A 103 10.30 -1.79 11.90
N GLN A 104 9.68 -1.21 10.88
CA GLN A 104 8.74 -1.85 9.97
C GLN A 104 9.30 -1.78 8.56
N LEU A 105 8.98 -2.76 7.72
CA LEU A 105 9.33 -2.70 6.30
C LEU A 105 8.27 -1.91 5.52
N ASP A 106 8.67 -0.79 4.95
CA ASP A 106 7.88 0.00 4.00
C ASP A 106 8.15 -0.47 2.56
N HIS A 107 7.11 -0.51 1.74
CA HIS A 107 7.18 -0.94 0.35
C HIS A 107 7.42 0.29 -0.53
N LEU A 108 8.66 0.52 -0.94
CA LEU A 108 9.04 1.66 -1.78
C LEU A 108 8.25 1.69 -3.10
N CYS A 109 7.88 0.51 -3.64
CA CYS A 109 7.02 0.38 -4.84
C CYS A 109 5.67 1.11 -4.73
N HIS A 110 5.18 1.41 -3.53
CA HIS A 110 3.95 2.20 -3.39
C HIS A 110 4.14 3.67 -3.74
N SER A 111 5.36 4.17 -3.59
CA SER A 111 5.71 5.57 -3.84
C SER A 111 6.48 5.76 -5.15
N THR A 112 7.17 4.72 -5.64
CA THR A 112 8.00 4.80 -6.86
C THR A 112 7.27 4.40 -8.14
N ASP A 113 6.12 3.72 -8.05
CA ASP A 113 5.30 3.37 -9.21
C ASP A 113 4.00 4.18 -9.22
N ASP A 114 3.90 5.14 -10.14
CA ASP A 114 2.73 6.00 -10.35
C ASP A 114 1.46 5.21 -10.69
N LYS A 115 1.60 3.98 -11.20
CA LYS A 115 0.47 3.09 -11.50
C LYS A 115 -0.04 2.38 -10.25
N CYS A 116 0.57 2.59 -9.08
CA CYS A 116 0.16 1.95 -7.85
C CYS A 116 -1.27 2.39 -7.44
N PRO A 117 -2.27 1.49 -7.42
CA PRO A 117 -3.64 1.87 -7.05
C PRO A 117 -3.80 2.10 -5.53
N GLY A 118 -2.78 1.79 -4.73
CA GLY A 118 -2.89 1.77 -3.28
C GLY A 118 -3.97 0.81 -2.76
N GLY A 119 -4.27 0.92 -1.46
CA GLY A 119 -5.32 0.11 -0.82
C GLY A 119 -5.03 -1.40 -0.77
N ARG A 120 -5.96 -2.18 -0.18
CA ARG A 120 -5.77 -3.61 0.14
C ARG A 120 -5.61 -4.53 -1.09
N ASN A 121 -6.06 -4.07 -2.25
CA ASN A 121 -6.00 -4.82 -3.51
C ASN A 121 -4.77 -4.49 -4.37
N CYS A 122 -3.88 -3.61 -3.89
CA CYS A 122 -2.66 -3.29 -4.61
C CYS A 122 -1.72 -4.51 -4.69
N TRP A 123 -1.22 -4.80 -5.89
CA TRP A 123 -0.26 -5.88 -6.12
C TRP A 123 1.10 -5.62 -5.44
N HIS A 124 1.51 -4.36 -5.24
CA HIS A 124 2.76 -4.02 -4.53
C HIS A 124 2.81 -4.54 -3.10
N ARG A 125 1.65 -4.74 -2.44
CA ARG A 125 1.60 -5.39 -1.11
C ARG A 125 2.09 -6.84 -1.13
N ARG A 126 2.13 -7.46 -2.31
CA ARG A 126 2.65 -8.81 -2.54
C ARG A 126 4.10 -8.80 -3.03
N CYS A 127 4.71 -7.64 -3.21
CA CYS A 127 6.13 -7.57 -3.55
C CYS A 127 6.97 -8.11 -2.38
N ILE A 128 7.88 -9.02 -2.66
CA ILE A 128 8.84 -9.59 -1.69
C ILE A 128 10.30 -9.31 -2.06
N ASN A 129 10.54 -8.43 -3.04
CA ASN A 129 11.89 -8.03 -3.44
C ASN A 129 12.53 -7.20 -2.31
N PRO A 130 13.64 -7.64 -1.68
CA PRO A 130 14.28 -6.88 -0.62
C PRO A 130 14.76 -5.49 -1.04
N ALA A 131 15.16 -5.32 -2.31
CA ALA A 131 15.59 -4.02 -2.84
C ALA A 131 14.45 -2.98 -2.89
N HIS A 132 13.19 -3.42 -2.73
CA HIS A 132 12.03 -2.54 -2.69
C HIS A 132 11.46 -2.38 -1.26
N LEU A 133 12.21 -2.81 -0.25
CA LEU A 133 11.81 -2.74 1.15
C LEU A 133 12.80 -1.88 1.92
N GLU A 134 12.27 -0.96 2.71
CA GLU A 134 13.07 -0.09 3.57
C GLU A 134 12.62 -0.26 5.03
N PRO A 135 13.53 -0.59 5.97
CA PRO A 135 13.24 -0.50 7.40
C PRO A 135 13.04 0.96 7.79
N VAL A 136 11.84 1.28 8.24
CA VAL A 136 11.44 2.63 8.67
C VAL A 136 10.71 2.57 9.99
N THR A 137 10.61 3.71 10.67
CA THR A 137 9.76 3.82 11.86
C THR A 137 8.29 3.68 11.49
N GLY A 138 7.46 3.28 12.46
CA GLY A 138 6.00 3.25 12.27
C GLY A 138 5.42 4.63 11.90
N PHE A 139 6.05 5.71 12.39
CA PHE A 139 5.68 7.08 12.06
C PHE A 139 5.95 7.40 10.58
N GLU A 140 7.14 7.09 10.06
CA GLU A 140 7.50 7.31 8.66
C GLU A 140 6.65 6.48 7.71
N ASN A 141 6.44 5.19 8.02
CA ASN A 141 5.56 4.31 7.25
C ASN A 141 4.13 4.89 7.17
N ASN A 142 3.61 5.38 8.30
CA ASN A 142 2.29 6.02 8.32
C ASN A 142 2.30 7.31 7.50
N LEU A 143 3.33 8.15 7.67
CA LEU A 143 3.47 9.42 6.97
C LEU A 143 3.61 9.24 5.46
N ARG A 144 4.08 8.09 4.95
CA ARG A 144 4.12 7.78 3.51
C ARG A 144 2.82 7.16 2.97
N SER A 145 1.96 6.64 3.84
CA SER A 145 0.69 5.99 3.44
C SER A 145 -0.34 6.91 2.79
N LEU A 146 -1.27 6.38 1.99
CA LEU A 146 -2.40 7.19 1.45
C LEU A 146 -3.55 7.41 2.47
N SER A 147 -3.28 7.37 3.77
CA SER A 147 -4.32 7.59 4.79
C SER A 147 -4.75 9.07 4.85
N PRO A 148 -6.02 9.39 5.18
CA PRO A 148 -6.47 10.77 5.31
C PRO A 148 -5.63 11.60 6.28
N SER A 149 -5.17 10.99 7.38
CA SER A 149 -4.28 11.64 8.35
C SER A 149 -2.95 12.02 7.71
N ALA A 150 -2.28 11.09 7.04
CA ALA A 150 -0.99 11.34 6.40
C ALA A 150 -1.09 12.35 5.25
N ILE A 151 -2.15 12.27 4.44
CA ILE A 151 -2.46 13.28 3.41
C ILE A 151 -2.64 14.65 4.05
N ASN A 152 -3.42 14.75 5.14
CA ASN A 152 -3.65 16.00 5.84
C ASN A 152 -2.38 16.55 6.53
N THR A 153 -1.47 15.70 6.98
CA THR A 153 -0.16 16.10 7.51
C THR A 153 0.71 16.70 6.41
N ARG A 154 0.75 16.10 5.21
CA ARG A 154 1.54 16.58 4.06
C ARG A 154 0.97 17.84 3.37
N LYS A 155 -0.28 18.22 3.66
CA LYS A 155 -0.85 19.45 3.11
C LYS A 155 -0.03 20.67 3.52
N TRP A 156 0.36 21.45 2.52
CA TRP A 156 1.03 22.75 2.66
C TRP A 156 0.05 23.93 2.51
N ARG A 157 -1.19 23.67 2.08
CA ARG A 157 -2.30 24.65 2.02
C ARG A 157 -3.56 24.12 2.71
N CYS A 158 -4.34 25.03 3.26
CA CYS A 158 -5.66 24.71 3.80
C CYS A 158 -6.70 24.56 2.67
N ILE A 159 -7.92 24.12 3.01
CA ILE A 159 -9.00 23.91 2.03
C ILE A 159 -9.43 25.19 1.27
N ARG A 160 -9.09 26.38 1.79
CA ARG A 160 -9.33 27.67 1.15
C ARG A 160 -8.09 28.23 0.42
N GLY A 161 -7.05 27.42 0.25
CA GLY A 161 -5.83 27.81 -0.47
C GLY A 161 -4.79 28.59 0.36
N HIS A 162 -5.08 28.95 1.61
CA HIS A 162 -4.10 29.64 2.45
C HIS A 162 -2.94 28.72 2.84
N GLU A 163 -1.70 29.20 2.71
CA GLU A 163 -0.49 28.45 3.03
C GLU A 163 -0.33 28.22 4.53
N PHE A 164 0.17 27.04 4.89
CA PHE A 164 0.54 26.69 6.25
C PHE A 164 1.97 27.12 6.55
N THR A 165 2.15 28.41 6.84
CA THR A 165 3.40 28.97 7.39
C THR A 165 3.31 29.06 8.92
N PRO A 166 4.42 29.24 9.66
CA PRO A 166 4.37 29.48 11.11
C PRO A 166 3.45 30.65 11.51
N GLU A 167 3.40 31.70 10.68
CA GLU A 167 2.61 32.92 10.92
C GLU A 167 1.10 32.69 10.69
N ASN A 168 0.75 31.79 9.76
CA ASN A 168 -0.62 31.48 9.37
C ASN A 168 -1.16 30.15 9.94
N THR A 169 -0.35 29.44 10.73
CA THR A 169 -0.72 28.18 11.36
C THR A 169 -0.81 28.34 12.88
N ARG A 170 -1.78 27.69 13.51
CA ARG A 170 -1.79 27.49 14.96
C ARG A 170 -2.15 26.04 15.25
N LEU A 171 -1.57 25.46 16.30
CA LEU A 171 -2.01 24.17 16.82
C LEU A 171 -3.18 24.41 17.76
N ARG A 172 -4.18 23.53 17.70
CA ARG A 172 -5.34 23.57 18.58
C ARG A 172 -5.49 22.23 19.28
N GLU A 173 -5.63 22.30 20.58
CA GLU A 173 -5.93 21.15 21.42
C GLU A 173 -7.29 20.54 21.04
N PRO A 174 -7.38 19.21 20.93
CA PRO A 174 -8.65 18.52 20.76
C PRO A 174 -9.46 18.57 22.06
N LYS A 175 -10.80 18.61 21.93
CA LYS A 175 -11.70 18.59 23.09
C LYS A 175 -11.69 17.26 23.86
N LYS A 176 -11.26 16.18 23.22
CA LYS A 176 -11.19 14.84 23.81
C LYS A 176 -9.74 14.53 24.18
N PRO A 177 -9.47 14.05 25.41
CA PRO A 177 -8.13 13.67 25.82
C PRO A 177 -7.59 12.50 24.98
N GLY A 178 -6.26 12.41 24.85
CA GLY A 178 -5.57 11.36 24.09
C GLY A 178 -5.59 11.53 22.57
N ARG A 179 -5.87 12.74 22.08
CA ARG A 179 -5.79 13.09 20.65
C ARG A 179 -4.67 14.10 20.47
N GLU A 180 -3.95 13.99 19.36
CA GLU A 180 -2.91 14.97 19.00
C GLU A 180 -3.51 16.34 18.65
N PRO A 181 -2.79 17.44 18.94
CA PRO A 181 -3.14 18.77 18.46
C PRO A 181 -3.24 18.81 16.93
N TYR A 182 -4.17 19.61 16.41
CA TYR A 182 -4.37 19.75 14.96
C TYR A 182 -4.12 21.17 14.48
N ARG A 183 -3.63 21.28 13.24
CA ARG A 183 -3.35 22.56 12.58
C ARG A 183 -4.65 23.29 12.22
N VAL A 184 -4.71 24.57 12.55
CA VAL A 184 -5.80 25.47 12.18
C VAL A 184 -5.23 26.67 11.42
N CYS A 185 -5.83 26.98 10.27
CA CYS A 185 -5.47 28.15 9.49
C CYS A 185 -5.96 29.43 10.18
N ARG A 186 -5.04 30.36 10.44
CA ARG A 186 -5.32 31.65 11.10
C ARG A 186 -6.12 32.57 10.18
N ALA A 187 -5.81 32.63 8.88
CA ALA A 187 -6.60 33.37 7.89
C ALA A 187 -8.08 32.94 7.88
N CYS A 188 -8.35 31.63 7.76
CA CYS A 188 -9.72 31.11 7.84
C CYS A 188 -10.42 31.48 9.17
N SER A 189 -9.68 31.47 10.27
CA SER A 189 -10.20 31.85 11.59
C SER A 189 -10.52 33.34 11.69
N ARG A 190 -9.76 34.21 11.01
CA ARG A 190 -10.03 35.65 10.91
C ARG A 190 -11.28 35.90 10.05
N ASP A 191 -11.40 35.23 8.92
CA ASP A 191 -12.58 35.34 8.03
C ASP A 191 -13.87 34.93 8.73
N TRP A 192 -13.83 33.82 9.45
CA TRP A 192 -15.00 33.34 10.20
C TRP A 192 -15.43 34.34 11.27
N ARG A 193 -14.47 34.92 12.01
CA ARG A 193 -14.76 35.97 13.00
C ARG A 193 -15.35 37.22 12.37
N ARG A 194 -14.83 37.67 11.21
CA ARG A 194 -15.38 38.81 10.45
C ARG A 194 -16.83 38.57 10.05
N ARG A 195 -17.13 37.41 9.46
CA ARG A 195 -18.50 37.04 9.04
C ARG A 195 -19.47 36.95 10.22
N ARG A 196 -19.05 36.41 11.36
CA ARG A 196 -19.89 36.28 12.56
C ARG A 196 -20.20 37.65 13.21
N LYS A 197 -19.27 38.61 13.13
CA LYS A 197 -19.53 39.98 13.60
C LYS A 197 -20.49 40.73 12.67
N ALA A 198 -20.38 40.55 11.36
CA ALA A 198 -21.26 41.20 10.38
C ALA A 198 -22.70 40.66 10.36
N ALA A 199 -22.97 39.56 11.07
CA ALA A 199 -24.29 38.94 11.18
C ALA A 199 -24.96 39.14 12.56
N GLN A 200 -24.37 39.98 13.41
CA GLN A 200 -24.94 40.47 14.68
C GLN A 200 -25.28 41.95 14.49
#